data_AF-A0A5N9HP99-F1
#
_entry.id   AF-A0A5N9HP99-F1
#
_cell.length_a   1.000
_cell.length_b   1.000
_cell.length_c   1.000
_cell.angle_alpha   90.00
_cell.angle_beta   90.00
_cell.angle_gamma   90.00
#
_symmetry.space_group_name_H-M   'P 1'
#
loop_
_entity.id
_entity.type
_entity.pdbx_description
1 polymer ?
#
loop_
_entity_poly.entity_id
_entity_poly.type
_entity_poly.pdbx_seq_one_letter_code
_entity_poly.pdbx_strand_id
1 'polypeptide(L)' 'MRDLRGTLDDHGRVIMTIKVSLADQVCSAVQLVMGESGGIPVALVRGVDSDRGDHSSVELIRLASRDLFR' A
#
# COMPACT_ATOMS: atom_id res chain seq x y z
N MET A 1 -1.52 3.37 6.60
CA MET A 1 -0.20 2.87 6.13
C MET A 1 0.40 2.01 7.23
N ARG A 2 0.86 0.77 6.98
CA ARG A 2 1.46 -0.07 8.02
C ARG A 2 2.97 0.08 8.01
N ASP A 3 3.54 0.54 9.12
CA ASP A 3 4.98 0.71 9.29
C ASP A 3 5.55 -0.47 10.08
N LEU A 4 6.41 -1.26 9.44
CA LEU A 4 7.05 -2.43 10.06
C LEU A 4 8.47 -2.11 10.54
N ARG A 5 8.95 -0.88 10.37
CA ARG A 5 10.29 -0.50 10.81
C ARG A 5 10.39 -0.64 12.33
N GLY A 6 11.46 -1.27 12.79
CA GLY A 6 11.69 -1.55 14.21
C GLY A 6 11.00 -2.82 14.73
N THR A 7 10.13 -3.48 13.95
CA THR A 7 9.59 -4.80 14.32
C THR A 7 10.56 -5.92 13.96
N LEU A 8 10.35 -7.11 14.51
CA LEU A 8 11.11 -8.30 14.15
C LEU A 8 10.48 -9.01 12.95
N ASP A 9 11.32 -9.56 12.08
CA ASP A 9 10.91 -10.54 11.06
C ASP A 9 10.80 -11.96 11.66
N ASP A 10 10.39 -12.92 10.82
CA ASP A 10 10.22 -14.34 11.23
C ASP A 10 11.52 -15.02 11.69
N HIS A 11 12.68 -14.38 11.50
CA HIS A 11 14.00 -14.85 11.90
C HIS A 11 14.56 -14.05 13.08
N GLY A 12 13.76 -13.18 13.70
CA GLY A 12 14.16 -12.35 14.84
C GLY A 12 15.07 -11.17 14.48
N ARG A 13 15.13 -10.76 13.20
CA ARG A 13 15.92 -9.59 12.76
C ARG A 13 15.05 -8.35 12.71
N VAL A 14 15.63 -7.20 13.04
CA VAL A 14 14.92 -5.92 12.98
C VAL A 14 14.70 -5.48 11.54
N ILE A 15 13.46 -5.17 11.20
CA ILE A 15 13.07 -4.61 9.91
C ILE A 15 13.47 -3.13 9.87
N MET A 16 14.24 -2.73 8.85
CA MET A 16 14.81 -1.38 8.77
C MET A 16 13.99 -0.40 7.93
N THR A 17 13.27 -0.87 6.91
CA THR A 17 12.73 0.03 5.86
C THR A 17 11.26 -0.19 5.48
N ILE A 18 10.66 -1.32 5.87
CA ILE A 18 9.41 -1.74 5.26
C ILE A 18 8.23 -0.88 5.74
N LYS A 19 7.59 -0.20 4.78
CA LYS A 19 6.29 0.43 4.90
C LYS A 19 5.35 -0.16 3.87
N VAL A 20 4.18 -0.60 4.31
CA VAL A 20 3.18 -1.25 3.47
C VAL A 20 2.00 -0.32 3.24
N SER A 21 1.68 -0.06 1.98
CA SER A 21 0.46 0.61 1.56
C SER A 21 -0.60 -0.42 1.20
N LEU A 22 -1.57 -0.62 2.09
CA LEU A 22 -2.69 -1.52 1.84
C LEU A 22 -3.52 -1.05 0.62
N ALA A 23 -3.70 0.26 0.47
CA ALA A 23 -4.45 0.84 -0.65
C ALA A 23 -3.79 0.48 -1.99
N ASP A 24 -2.47 0.61 -2.10
CA ASP A 24 -1.73 0.29 -3.33
C ASP A 24 -1.79 -1.20 -3.66
N GLN A 25 -1.64 -2.06 -2.65
CA GLN A 25 -1.79 -3.52 -2.82
C GLN A 25 -3.18 -3.91 -3.32
N VAL A 26 -4.22 -3.30 -2.75
CA VAL A 26 -5.60 -3.54 -3.19
C VAL A 26 -5.78 -3.08 -4.62
N CYS A 27 -5.38 -1.84 -4.96
CA CYS A 27 -5.47 -1.30 -6.31
C CYS A 27 -4.74 -2.17 -7.35
N SER A 28 -3.51 -2.60 -7.03
CA SER A 28 -2.73 -3.49 -7.89
C SER A 28 -3.43 -4.83 -8.12
N ALA A 29 -4.07 -5.40 -7.10
CA ALA A 29 -4.83 -6.64 -7.23
C ALA A 29 -6.10 -6.48 -8.07
N VAL A 30 -6.89 -5.42 -7.88
CA VAL A 30 -8.13 -5.22 -8.67
C VAL A 30 -7.85 -4.87 -10.13
N GLN A 31 -6.69 -4.31 -10.45
CA GLN A 31 -6.28 -4.04 -11.83
C GLN A 31 -6.30 -5.31 -12.70
N LEU A 32 -6.02 -6.49 -12.12
CA LEU A 32 -6.10 -7.77 -12.81
C LEU A 32 -7.51 -8.10 -13.31
N VAL A 33 -8.54 -7.59 -12.64
CA VAL A 33 -9.95 -7.87 -12.93
C VAL A 33 -10.58 -6.75 -13.75
N MET A 34 -10.22 -5.49 -13.44
CA MET A 34 -10.70 -4.31 -14.16
C MET A 34 -10.09 -4.20 -15.57
N GLY A 35 -8.82 -4.61 -15.70
CA GLY A 35 -8.05 -4.50 -16.94
C GLY A 35 -7.74 -3.06 -17.33
N GLU A 36 -6.97 -2.89 -18.41
CA GLU A 36 -6.68 -1.57 -19.01
C GLU A 36 -7.81 -1.11 -19.97
N SER A 37 -8.69 -2.04 -20.36
CA SER A 37 -9.84 -1.82 -21.24
C SER A 37 -10.86 -2.95 -21.05
N GLY A 38 -12.07 -2.82 -21.60
CA GLY A 38 -13.10 -3.88 -21.55
C GLY A 38 -14.34 -3.54 -20.73
N GLY A 39 -14.43 -2.33 -20.17
CA GLY A 39 -15.68 -1.81 -19.59
C GLY A 39 -16.01 -2.33 -18.19
N ILE A 40 -15.00 -2.71 -17.39
CA ILE A 40 -15.16 -3.12 -15.98
C ILE A 40 -14.59 -2.01 -15.08
N PRO A 41 -15.37 -0.97 -14.74
CA PRO A 41 -14.85 0.21 -14.04
C PRO A 41 -14.78 0.06 -12.51
N VAL A 42 -15.32 -1.01 -11.94
CA VAL A 42 -15.43 -1.20 -10.49
C VAL A 42 -15.19 -2.65 -10.12
N ALA A 43 -14.40 -2.86 -9.06
CA ALA A 43 -14.21 -4.16 -8.41
C ALA A 43 -14.47 -4.02 -6.90
N LEU A 44 -15.16 -5.01 -6.32
CA LEU A 44 -15.42 -5.07 -4.88
C LEU A 44 -14.47 -6.08 -4.23
N VAL A 45 -13.69 -5.64 -3.26
CA VAL A 45 -12.82 -6.50 -2.45
C VAL A 45 -13.41 -6.63 -1.05
N ARG A 46 -13.51 -7.87 -0.54
CA ARG A 46 -14.06 -8.19 0.79
C ARG A 46 -13.05 -8.99 1.61
N GLY A 47 -13.16 -8.91 2.94
CA GLY A 47 -12.28 -9.62 3.86
C GLY A 47 -10.89 -8.98 4.04
N VAL A 48 -10.72 -7.73 3.59
CA VAL A 48 -9.49 -6.97 3.81
C VAL A 48 -9.48 -6.47 5.26
N ASP A 49 -8.48 -6.89 6.01
CA ASP A 49 -8.21 -6.32 7.32
C ASP A 49 -7.60 -4.93 7.14
N SER A 50 -8.32 -3.91 7.61
CA SER A 50 -7.91 -2.52 7.48
C SER A 50 -8.15 -1.81 8.81
N ASP A 51 -7.10 -1.18 9.34
CA ASP A 51 -7.27 -0.21 10.41
C ASP A 51 -8.09 0.96 9.86
N ARG A 52 -9.32 1.09 10.36
CA ARG A 52 -10.22 2.20 10.01
C ARG A 52 -9.69 3.45 10.71
N GLY A 53 -8.97 4.29 9.98
CA GLY A 53 -8.45 5.57 10.43
C GLY A 53 -8.46 6.61 9.32
N ASP A 54 -8.37 7.88 9.70
CA ASP A 54 -8.27 9.00 8.75
C ASP A 54 -6.85 9.04 8.16
N HIS A 55 -6.68 8.37 7.02
CA HIS A 55 -5.44 8.39 6.26
C HIS A 55 -5.59 9.20 4.98
N SER A 56 -4.61 10.06 4.70
CA SER A 56 -4.58 10.88 3.48
C SER A 56 -3.73 10.25 2.39
N SER A 57 -4.13 10.40 1.12
CA SER A 57 -3.31 10.02 -0.02
C SER A 57 -1.95 10.74 -0.06
N VAL A 58 -1.86 11.92 0.57
CA VAL A 58 -0.62 12.70 0.72
C VAL A 58 0.46 11.90 1.46
N GLU A 59 0.09 10.98 2.36
CA GLU A 59 1.03 10.14 3.10
C GLU A 59 1.78 9.13 2.20
N LEU A 60 1.22 8.80 1.03
CA LEU A 60 1.84 7.90 0.06
C LEU A 60 2.88 8.60 -0.82
N ILE A 61 2.80 9.93 -0.93
CA ILE A 61 3.67 10.72 -1.78
C ILE A 61 5.00 10.97 -1.06
N ARG A 62 6.12 10.62 -1.70
CA ARG A 62 7.44 11.02 -1.19
C ARG A 62 7.61 12.52 -1.34
N LEU A 63 8.02 13.17 -0.26
CA LEU A 63 8.38 14.58 -0.30
C LEU A 63 9.53 14.80 -1.27
N ALA A 64 9.49 15.91 -2.01
CA ALA A 64 10.51 16.30 -3.00
C ALA A 64 11.94 16.20 -2.45
N SER A 65 12.14 16.65 -1.21
CA SER A 65 13.45 16.67 -0.55
C SER A 65 13.97 15.28 -0.17
N ARG A 66 13.15 14.23 -0.31
CA ARG A 66 13.46 12.82 0.01
C ARG A 66 13.34 11.92 -1.22
N ASP A 67 13.02 12.47 -2.38
CA ASP A 67 12.86 11.72 -3.62
C ASP A 67 14.12 11.90 -4.48
N LEU A 68 14.95 10.85 -4.52
CA LEU A 68 16.23 10.86 -5.25
C LEU A 68 16.05 10.72 -6.77
N PHE A 69 14.83 10.44 -7.23
CA PHE A 69 14.53 10.13 -8.64
C PHE A 69 13.56 11.13 -9.28
N ARG A 70 13.26 12.22 -8.58
CA ARG A 70 12.36 13.29 -9.07
C ARG A 70 13.03 14.18 -10.11
#